data_AF-A0A821Q3F3-F1
#
_entry.id   AF-A0A821Q3F3-F1
#
_cell.length_a   1.000
_cell.length_b   1.000
_cell.length_c   1.000
_cell.angle_alpha   90.00
_cell.angle_beta   90.00
_cell.angle_gamma   90.00
#
_symmetry.space_group_name_H-M   'P 1'
#
loop_
_entity.id
_entity.type
_entity.pdbx_description
1 polymer ?
#
loop_
_entity_poly.entity_id
_entity_poly.type
_entity_poly.pdbx_seq_one_letter_code
_entity_poly.pdbx_strand_id
1 'polypeptide(L)'
;IEGTLLNQFIEKPIQLTGLIINTDKDLSSIFPNVDVYCVNQKFEDGPSLERIRPCSMSIAWWLYLPLSSAIVTVDGYSLGLTKKNRHKQEYASPLAKSSLFKLYLKIMKNLSPNETTYAYAKSLSSNSLRNQFILNNPQWIITDPN
;
A
#
# COMPACT_ATOMS: atom_id res chain seq x y z
N ILE A 1 2.04 -9.32 -2.25
CA ILE A 1 1.41 -8.13 -1.57
C ILE A 1 1.22 -6.92 -2.50
N GLU A 2 2.02 -6.82 -3.55
CA GLU A 2 2.18 -5.73 -4.52
C GLU A 2 0.94 -5.40 -5.38
N GLY A 3 -0.02 -6.32 -5.48
CA GLY A 3 -1.24 -6.13 -6.28
C GLY A 3 -0.99 -6.19 -7.80
N THR A 4 -2.08 -6.12 -8.58
CA THR A 4 -2.02 -6.43 -10.03
C THR A 4 -1.16 -5.45 -10.84
N LEU A 5 -1.21 -4.15 -10.55
CA LEU A 5 -0.51 -3.14 -11.36
C LEU A 5 1.01 -3.22 -11.18
N LEU A 6 1.49 -3.45 -9.96
CA LEU A 6 2.93 -3.55 -9.70
C LEU A 6 3.50 -4.88 -10.22
N ASN A 7 2.71 -5.97 -10.17
CA ASN A 7 3.11 -7.27 -10.73
C ASN A 7 3.42 -7.21 -12.24
N GLN A 8 2.95 -6.16 -12.94
CA GLN A 8 3.25 -5.97 -14.36
C GLN A 8 4.71 -5.61 -14.64
N PHE A 9 5.46 -5.10 -13.65
CA PHE A 9 6.85 -4.67 -13.85
C PHE A 9 7.81 -5.05 -12.72
N ILE A 10 7.32 -5.60 -11.61
CA ILE A 10 8.15 -6.28 -10.62
C ILE A 10 8.48 -7.69 -11.15
N GLU A 11 9.76 -8.06 -11.15
CA GLU A 11 10.22 -9.34 -11.68
C GLU A 11 9.87 -10.53 -10.77
N LYS A 12 10.25 -10.43 -9.49
CA LYS A 12 9.98 -11.41 -8.45
C LYS A 12 8.79 -10.93 -7.59
N PRO A 13 7.68 -11.69 -7.49
CA PRO A 13 6.54 -11.32 -6.65
C PRO A 13 6.95 -11.03 -5.21
N ILE A 14 6.38 -9.99 -4.60
CA ILE A 14 6.72 -9.63 -3.22
C ILE A 14 5.85 -10.49 -2.29
N GLN A 15 6.50 -11.38 -1.56
CA GLN A 15 5.85 -12.27 -0.61
C GLN A 15 6.05 -11.79 0.83
N LEU A 16 5.03 -12.03 1.65
CA LEU A 16 5.14 -11.82 3.09
C LEU A 16 5.79 -13.07 3.69
N THR A 17 6.93 -12.91 4.36
CA THR A 17 7.67 -14.05 4.93
C THR A 17 7.29 -14.35 6.38
N GLY A 18 6.86 -13.34 7.13
CA GLY A 18 6.45 -13.50 8.52
C GLY A 18 5.39 -12.49 8.96
N LEU A 19 4.62 -12.88 9.97
CA LEU A 19 3.63 -12.07 10.65
C LEU A 19 3.91 -12.09 12.15
N ILE A 20 4.00 -10.91 12.74
CA ILE A 20 4.06 -10.76 14.20
C ILE A 20 2.72 -10.20 14.64
N ILE A 21 1.99 -10.94 15.46
CA ILE A 21 0.63 -10.59 15.87
C ILE A 21 0.58 -10.53 17.39
N ASN A 22 0.14 -9.41 17.95
CA ASN A 22 -0.09 -9.32 19.39
C ASN A 22 -1.45 -9.95 19.75
N THR A 23 -1.45 -11.21 20.11
CA THR A 23 -2.64 -11.98 20.46
C THR A 23 -2.28 -13.20 21.30
N ASP A 24 -3.23 -13.66 22.11
CA ASP A 24 -3.16 -14.89 22.89
C ASP A 24 -3.59 -16.14 22.10
N LYS A 25 -4.03 -15.98 20.85
CA LYS A 25 -4.50 -17.07 19.99
C LYS A 25 -3.47 -17.43 18.93
N ASP A 26 -3.28 -18.72 18.69
CA ASP A 26 -2.54 -19.19 17.52
C ASP A 26 -3.35 -18.96 16.24
N LEU A 27 -2.78 -18.20 15.31
CA LEU A 27 -3.38 -17.86 14.02
C LEU A 27 -2.64 -18.50 12.83
N SER A 28 -1.67 -19.38 13.07
CA SER A 28 -0.88 -20.06 12.04
C SER A 28 -1.74 -20.75 10.97
N SER A 29 -2.83 -21.39 11.40
CA SER A 29 -3.78 -22.08 10.52
C SER A 29 -4.50 -21.16 9.52
N ILE A 30 -4.62 -19.86 9.81
CA ILE A 30 -5.26 -18.86 8.94
C ILE A 30 -4.29 -18.40 7.83
N PHE A 31 -2.99 -18.43 8.12
CA PHE A 31 -1.93 -17.96 7.23
C PHE A 31 -0.93 -19.09 6.94
N PRO A 32 -1.34 -20.17 6.24
CA PRO A 32 -0.55 -21.40 6.12
C PRO A 32 0.77 -21.24 5.35
N ASN A 33 0.95 -20.14 4.62
CA ASN A 33 2.12 -19.87 3.78
C ASN A 33 3.04 -18.78 4.36
N VAL A 34 2.84 -18.39 5.61
CA VAL A 34 3.58 -17.29 6.27
C VAL A 34 3.92 -17.71 7.68
N ASP A 35 5.15 -17.48 8.12
CA ASP A 35 5.54 -17.78 9.50
C ASP A 35 4.81 -16.84 10.47
N VAL A 36 3.94 -17.38 11.33
CA VAL A 36 3.17 -16.58 12.29
C VAL A 36 3.78 -16.67 13.68
N TYR A 37 4.19 -15.52 14.21
CA TYR A 37 4.69 -15.36 15.57
C TYR A 37 3.65 -14.59 16.40
N CYS A 38 2.89 -15.32 17.21
CA CYS A 38 1.95 -14.71 18.16
C CYS A 38 2.68 -14.31 19.44
N VAL A 39 2.72 -13.01 19.71
CA VAL A 39 3.28 -12.45 20.95
C VAL A 39 2.11 -12.09 21.84
N ASN A 40 2.12 -12.50 23.11
CA ASN A 40 1.11 -12.07 24.08
C ASN A 40 1.73 -11.01 25.01
N GLN A 41 2.02 -9.84 24.44
CA GLN A 41 2.55 -8.72 25.22
C GLN A 41 1.39 -7.84 25.65
N LYS A 42 1.19 -7.74 26.96
CA LYS A 42 0.41 -6.64 27.52
C LYS A 42 1.13 -5.35 27.17
N PHE A 43 0.50 -4.48 26.40
CA PHE A 43 1.04 -3.13 26.21
C PHE A 43 1.13 -2.48 27.60
N GLU A 44 2.33 -2.10 28.05
CA GLU A 44 2.57 -1.56 29.39
C GLU A 44 1.75 -0.29 29.69
N ASP A 45 1.36 0.44 28.63
CA ASP A 45 0.50 1.64 28.69
C ASP A 45 -0.88 1.43 28.03
N GLY A 46 -1.31 0.17 27.85
CA GLY A 46 -2.62 -0.14 27.29
C GLY A 46 -3.73 0.36 28.21
N PRO A 47 -4.75 1.08 27.71
CA PRO A 47 -5.89 1.45 28.53
C PRO A 47 -6.46 0.20 29.19
N SER A 48 -6.97 0.38 30.41
CA SER A 48 -7.80 -0.62 31.10
C SER A 48 -8.81 -1.24 30.13
N LEU A 49 -9.29 -2.45 30.43
CA LEU A 49 -10.31 -3.22 29.69
C LEU A 49 -11.63 -2.48 29.35
N GLU A 50 -11.70 -1.17 29.59
CA GLU A 50 -12.71 -0.28 29.07
C GLU A 50 -12.83 -0.42 27.55
N ARG A 51 -14.07 -0.41 27.06
CA ARG A 51 -14.37 -0.41 25.64
C ARG A 51 -13.81 0.84 24.99
N ILE A 52 -12.58 0.77 24.50
CA ILE A 52 -11.97 1.84 23.71
C ILE A 52 -12.78 1.95 22.42
N ARG A 53 -13.46 3.08 22.23
CA ARG A 53 -14.08 3.39 20.96
C ARG A 53 -12.97 3.50 19.90
N PRO A 54 -13.01 2.70 18.81
CA PRO A 54 -12.02 2.83 17.74
C PRO A 54 -11.99 4.26 17.22
N CYS A 55 -10.79 4.80 17.03
CA CYS A 55 -10.64 6.09 16.37
C CYS A 55 -11.08 5.96 14.89
N SER A 56 -11.77 6.98 14.37
CA SER A 56 -12.14 7.04 12.95
C SER A 56 -10.98 7.45 12.04
N MET A 57 -9.83 7.80 12.62
CA MET A 57 -8.64 8.19 11.89
C MET A 57 -7.78 6.98 11.52
N SER A 58 -7.15 7.05 10.36
CA SER A 58 -6.12 6.12 9.90
C SER A 58 -4.85 6.90 9.58
N ILE A 59 -3.71 6.44 10.07
CA ILE A 59 -2.40 7.08 9.93
C ILE A 59 -1.47 6.16 9.13
N ALA A 60 -0.77 6.72 8.15
CA ALA A 60 0.26 6.01 7.40
C ALA A 60 1.53 6.87 7.26
N TRP A 61 2.70 6.24 7.21
CA TRP A 61 3.99 6.90 7.06
C TRP A 61 4.99 5.94 6.40
N TRP A 62 6.02 6.49 5.74
CA TRP A 62 7.07 5.74 5.05
C TRP A 62 8.44 6.14 5.58
N LEU A 63 9.33 5.15 5.74
CA LEU A 63 10.64 5.29 6.38
C LEU A 63 11.49 6.46 5.87
N TYR A 64 11.40 6.77 4.57
CA TYR A 64 12.21 7.81 3.93
C TYR A 64 11.55 9.19 3.90
N LEU A 65 10.39 9.36 4.54
CA LEU A 65 9.73 10.65 4.67
C LEU A 65 9.96 11.22 6.07
N PRO A 66 10.06 12.55 6.23
CA PRO A 66 10.04 13.17 7.56
C PRO A 66 8.81 12.74 8.36
N LEU A 67 8.93 12.59 9.68
CA LEU A 67 7.79 12.24 10.55
C LEU A 67 6.62 13.24 10.44
N SER A 68 6.94 14.51 10.17
CA SER A 68 5.95 15.56 9.87
C SER A 68 5.13 15.31 8.60
N SER A 69 5.49 14.32 7.79
CA SER A 69 4.82 13.93 6.55
C SER A 69 3.86 12.74 6.75
N ALA A 70 3.50 12.42 7.99
CA ALA A 70 2.49 11.41 8.27
C ALA A 70 1.17 11.73 7.56
N ILE A 71 0.61 10.74 6.89
CA ILE A 71 -0.65 10.84 6.16
C ILE A 71 -1.77 10.46 7.13
N VAL A 72 -2.56 11.46 7.53
CA VAL A 72 -3.70 11.26 8.44
C VAL A 72 -5.00 11.38 7.65
N THR A 73 -5.82 10.33 7.70
CA THR A 73 -7.06 10.24 6.93
C THR A 73 -8.25 9.83 7.79
N VAL A 74 -9.44 10.23 7.36
CA VAL A 74 -10.74 9.79 7.90
C VAL A 74 -11.60 9.37 6.71
N ASP A 75 -12.11 8.13 6.73
CA ASP A 75 -12.87 7.54 5.62
C ASP A 75 -12.15 7.62 4.25
N GLY A 76 -10.82 7.56 4.23
CA GLY A 76 -10.02 7.63 2.99
C GLY A 76 -9.78 9.04 2.44
N TYR A 77 -10.09 10.09 3.20
CA TYR A 77 -9.84 11.49 2.87
C TYR A 77 -8.94 12.16 3.90
N SER A 78 -8.21 13.21 3.52
CA SER A 78 -7.37 13.96 4.47
C SER A 78 -8.18 14.48 5.67
N LEU A 79 -7.55 14.49 6.85
CA LEU A 79 -8.15 15.02 8.07
C LEU A 79 -8.66 16.46 7.86
N GLY A 80 -9.84 16.77 8.40
CA GLY A 80 -10.46 18.09 8.29
C GLY A 80 -11.27 18.31 7.00
N LEU A 81 -11.32 17.34 6.07
CA LEU A 81 -12.12 17.48 4.86
C LEU A 81 -13.62 17.43 5.16
N THR A 82 -14.32 18.49 4.79
CA THR A 82 -15.79 18.57 4.94
C THR A 82 -16.51 17.62 3.99
N LYS A 83 -17.71 17.17 4.36
CA LYS A 83 -18.57 16.32 3.49
C LYS A 83 -18.79 16.91 2.11
N LYS A 84 -18.88 18.25 1.99
CA LYS A 84 -19.05 18.95 0.72
C LYS A 84 -17.88 18.72 -0.24
N ASN A 85 -16.67 18.48 0.26
CA ASN A 85 -15.48 18.34 -0.58
C ASN A 85 -15.06 16.88 -0.83
N ARG A 86 -15.66 15.90 -0.13
CA ARG A 86 -15.31 14.46 -0.27
C ARG A 86 -15.53 13.90 -1.68
N HIS A 87 -16.41 14.48 -2.48
CA HIS A 87 -16.61 14.01 -3.86
C HIS A 87 -15.48 14.43 -4.82
N LYS A 88 -14.64 15.40 -4.42
CA LYS A 88 -13.58 15.94 -5.28
C LYS A 88 -12.32 15.08 -5.14
N GLN A 89 -11.81 14.58 -6.27
CA GLN A 89 -10.65 13.69 -6.31
C GLN A 89 -9.34 14.35 -5.84
N GLU A 90 -9.26 15.68 -5.87
CA GLU A 90 -8.08 16.44 -5.41
C GLU A 90 -7.80 16.26 -3.92
N TYR A 91 -8.81 15.91 -3.11
CA TYR A 91 -8.66 15.65 -1.67
C TYR A 91 -8.66 14.16 -1.32
N ALA A 92 -8.62 13.27 -2.31
CA ALA A 92 -8.50 11.85 -2.07
C ALA A 92 -7.18 11.55 -1.36
N SER A 93 -7.18 10.58 -0.44
CA SER A 93 -5.94 10.12 0.19
C SER A 93 -4.87 9.78 -0.85
N PRO A 94 -3.58 10.03 -0.58
CA PRO A 94 -2.49 9.55 -1.43
C PRO A 94 -2.47 8.02 -1.55
N LEU A 95 -3.10 7.30 -0.61
CA LEU A 95 -3.32 5.85 -0.65
C LEU A 95 -4.56 5.42 -1.46
N ALA A 96 -5.41 6.37 -1.86
CA ALA A 96 -6.60 6.06 -2.63
C ALA A 96 -6.23 5.46 -3.98
N LYS A 97 -7.11 4.58 -4.49
CA LYS A 97 -6.95 3.92 -5.79
C LYS A 97 -6.60 4.89 -6.92
N SER A 98 -7.26 6.05 -6.98
CA SER A 98 -7.00 7.09 -7.98
C SER A 98 -5.60 7.70 -7.85
N SER A 99 -5.13 7.92 -6.63
CA SER A 99 -3.82 8.51 -6.33
C SER A 99 -2.69 7.53 -6.66
N LEU A 100 -2.83 6.27 -6.25
CA LEU A 100 -1.89 5.19 -6.59
C LEU A 100 -1.85 4.93 -8.10
N PHE A 101 -3.00 5.03 -8.78
CA PHE A 101 -3.04 4.87 -10.23
C PHE A 101 -2.34 6.02 -10.98
N LYS A 102 -2.49 7.27 -10.51
CA LYS A 102 -1.71 8.41 -11.04
C LYS A 102 -0.21 8.18 -10.84
N LEU A 103 0.21 7.62 -9.70
CA LEU A 103 1.60 7.27 -9.47
C LEU A 103 2.08 6.17 -10.43
N TYR A 104 1.28 5.11 -10.62
CA TYR A 104 1.55 4.06 -11.60
C TYR A 104 1.77 4.63 -13.01
N LEU A 105 0.90 5.54 -13.48
CA LEU A 105 1.05 6.16 -14.80
C LEU A 105 2.31 7.03 -14.90
N LYS A 106 2.72 7.71 -13.82
CA LYS A 106 3.98 8.47 -13.80
C LYS A 106 5.21 7.57 -13.93
N ILE A 107 5.15 6.39 -13.32
CA ILE A 107 6.20 5.37 -13.42
C ILE A 107 6.22 4.79 -14.84
N MET A 108 5.04 4.48 -15.37
CA MET A 108 4.83 3.94 -16.72
C MET A 108 4.68 5.07 -17.74
N LYS A 109 5.75 5.86 -17.95
CA LYS A 109 5.78 7.07 -18.82
C LYS A 109 5.18 6.88 -20.23
N ASN A 110 5.08 5.65 -20.72
CA ASN A 110 4.55 5.30 -22.04
C ASN A 110 3.01 5.19 -22.08
N LEU A 111 2.34 5.22 -20.92
CA LEU A 111 0.88 5.16 -20.84
C LEU A 111 0.31 6.58 -20.73
N SER A 112 -0.46 6.97 -21.73
CA SER A 112 -1.16 8.26 -21.74
C SER A 112 -2.14 8.34 -20.55
N PRO A 113 -1.98 9.32 -19.63
CA PRO A 113 -2.87 9.45 -18.48
C PRO A 113 -4.33 9.75 -18.86
N ASN A 114 -4.55 10.27 -20.07
CA ASN A 114 -5.88 10.66 -20.57
C ASN A 114 -6.61 9.49 -21.25
N GLU A 115 -5.88 8.48 -21.70
CA GLU A 115 -6.44 7.36 -22.48
C GLU A 115 -6.40 6.05 -21.69
N THR A 116 -5.57 5.97 -20.66
CA THR A 116 -5.38 4.75 -19.88
C THR A 116 -6.31 4.74 -18.67
N THR A 117 -7.35 3.90 -18.72
CA THR A 117 -8.20 3.65 -17.54
C THR A 117 -7.55 2.64 -16.59
N TYR A 118 -7.97 2.64 -15.32
CA TYR A 118 -7.48 1.67 -14.34
C TYR A 118 -7.77 0.21 -14.74
N ALA A 119 -8.96 -0.06 -15.30
CA ALA A 119 -9.34 -1.40 -15.72
C ALA A 119 -8.51 -1.87 -16.91
N TYR A 120 -8.32 -0.98 -17.90
CA TYR A 120 -7.47 -1.26 -19.05
C TYR A 120 -6.02 -1.50 -18.64
N ALA A 121 -5.47 -0.66 -17.75
CA ALA A 121 -4.11 -0.85 -17.24
C ALA A 121 -3.92 -2.25 -16.63
N LYS A 122 -4.90 -2.76 -15.86
CA LYS A 122 -4.84 -4.12 -15.30
C LYS A 122 -4.89 -5.25 -16.33
N SER A 123 -5.46 -5.02 -17.51
CA SER A 123 -5.55 -6.04 -18.57
C SER A 123 -4.33 -6.06 -19.51
N LEU A 124 -3.43 -5.09 -19.42
CA LEU A 124 -2.23 -5.05 -20.25
C LEU A 124 -1.30 -6.22 -19.95
N SER A 125 -0.66 -6.76 -20.99
CA SER A 125 0.29 -7.86 -20.87
C SER A 125 1.51 -7.45 -20.02
N SER A 126 1.83 -8.24 -19.00
CA SER A 126 2.95 -7.98 -18.10
C SER A 126 4.31 -7.99 -18.81
N ASN A 127 4.54 -8.92 -19.75
CA ASN A 127 5.87 -9.13 -20.33
C ASN A 127 6.38 -7.92 -21.13
N SER A 128 5.55 -7.30 -21.98
CA SER A 128 5.96 -6.12 -22.76
C SER A 128 6.23 -4.92 -21.86
N LEU A 129 5.40 -4.70 -20.83
CA LEU A 129 5.53 -3.58 -19.91
C LEU A 129 6.75 -3.74 -19.00
N ARG A 130 7.00 -4.96 -18.53
CA ARG A 130 8.18 -5.32 -17.73
C ARG A 130 9.47 -5.05 -18.49
N ASN A 131 9.60 -5.55 -19.72
CA ASN A 131 10.81 -5.36 -20.52
C ASN A 131 11.10 -3.89 -20.77
N GLN A 132 10.07 -3.08 -21.05
CA GLN A 132 10.24 -1.64 -21.22
C GLN A 132 10.60 -0.93 -19.90
N PHE A 133 9.99 -1.31 -18.79
CA PHE A 133 10.29 -0.73 -17.48
C PHE A 133 11.76 -0.97 -17.10
N ILE A 134 12.23 -2.21 -17.27
CA ILE A 134 13.62 -2.65 -17.06
C ILE A 134 14.58 -1.84 -17.93
N LEU A 135 14.29 -1.71 -19.24
CA LEU A 135 15.12 -0.92 -20.17
C LEU A 135 15.25 0.55 -19.73
N ASN A 136 14.18 1.14 -19.21
CA ASN A 136 14.14 2.55 -18.81
C ASN A 136 14.66 2.82 -17.39
N ASN A 137 14.75 1.79 -16.54
CA ASN A 137 15.15 1.89 -15.13
C ASN A 137 16.17 0.81 -14.74
N PRO A 138 17.30 0.69 -15.44
CA PRO A 138 18.26 -0.40 -15.22
C PRO A 138 18.78 -0.48 -13.78
N GLN A 139 18.86 0.64 -13.07
CA GLN A 139 19.26 0.73 -11.67
C GLN A 139 18.31 0.01 -10.69
N TRP A 140 17.05 -0.25 -11.08
CA TRP A 140 16.08 -0.99 -10.27
C TRP A 140 16.28 -2.51 -10.38
N ILE A 141 16.95 -2.97 -11.43
CA ILE A 141 17.35 -4.39 -11.60
C ILE A 141 18.56 -4.69 -10.69
N ILE A 142 19.43 -3.70 -10.50
CA ILE A 142 20.71 -3.84 -9.77
C ILE A 142 20.49 -3.83 -8.25
N THR A 143 19.31 -3.43 -7.76
CA THR A 143 18.97 -3.42 -6.33
C THR A 143 18.41 -4.74 -5.79
N ASP A 144 18.61 -5.87 -6.49
CA ASP A 144 18.46 -7.18 -5.86
C ASP A 144 19.84 -7.66 -5.37
N PRO A 145 20.25 -7.38 -4.11
CA PRO A 145 21.43 -7.98 -3.52
C PRO A 145 21.22 -9.45 -3.13
N ASN A 146 20.11 -10.09 -3.53
CA ASN A 146 19.77 -11.49 -3.22
C ASN A 146 19.51 -12.37 -4.46
#